data_AF-A0AAD6LGH2-F1
#
_entry.id   AF-A0AAD6LGH2-F1
#
_cell.length_a   1.000
_cell.length_b   1.000
_cell.length_c   1.000
_cell.angle_alpha   90.00
_cell.angle_beta   90.00
_cell.angle_gamma   90.00
#
_symmetry.space_group_name_H-M   'P 1'
#
loop_
_entity.id
_entity.type
_entity.pdbx_description
1 polymer ?
#
loop_
_entity_poly.entity_id
_entity_poly.type
_entity_poly.pdbx_seq_one_letter_code
_entity_poly.pdbx_strand_id
1 'polypeptide(L)'
;MSNTGKLTLLPQAGEFRDCYGILYYNFLMLKGEIKTSLQVLILQKETDKVMVQRQRTAFPPNFVHSLDSSHMMMTAVACKGAGLNFAGVHDSYWTHACDVDEMNRILREKFVELYETPILENLLESFEKSFPTLSFPPLPDRGDFELREVLESPYFFN
;
A
#
# COMPACT_ATOMS: atom_id res chain seq x y z
N MET A 1 -19.26 12.59 -37.61
CA MET A 1 -19.76 11.94 -36.38
C MET A 1 -18.60 11.18 -35.74
N SER A 2 -17.90 11.80 -34.81
CA SER A 2 -16.88 11.16 -33.98
C SER A 2 -17.02 11.73 -32.57
N ASN A 3 -17.82 11.06 -31.74
CA ASN A 3 -18.15 11.52 -30.40
C ASN A 3 -17.07 11.02 -29.43
N THR A 4 -15.99 11.76 -29.30
CA THR A 4 -15.03 11.61 -28.21
C THR A 4 -15.72 12.02 -26.91
N GLY A 5 -16.22 11.02 -26.18
CA GLY A 5 -16.85 11.19 -24.88
C GLY A 5 -15.94 11.93 -23.92
N LYS A 6 -16.36 13.16 -23.60
CA LYS A 6 -15.81 14.01 -22.56
C LYS A 6 -15.70 13.25 -21.24
N LEU A 7 -14.46 12.95 -20.83
CA LEU A 7 -14.11 12.60 -19.46
C LEU A 7 -14.07 13.89 -18.61
N THR A 8 -15.22 14.54 -18.47
CA THR A 8 -15.44 15.61 -17.48
C THR A 8 -16.35 15.06 -16.42
N LEU A 9 -16.06 15.41 -15.15
CA LEU A 9 -16.72 15.02 -13.90
C LEU A 9 -15.94 13.96 -13.09
N LEU A 10 -14.78 14.36 -12.57
CA LEU A 10 -14.34 13.84 -11.27
C LEU A 10 -14.87 14.81 -10.20
N PRO A 11 -15.79 14.36 -9.33
CA PRO A 11 -16.31 15.19 -8.25
C PRO A 11 -15.23 15.45 -7.20
N GLN A 12 -15.46 16.50 -6.40
CA GLN A 12 -14.58 16.99 -5.35
C GLN A 12 -13.98 15.86 -4.50
N ALA A 13 -12.67 15.93 -4.29
CA ALA A 13 -11.87 14.92 -3.62
C ALA A 13 -12.41 14.62 -2.21
N GLY A 14 -13.08 13.48 -2.05
CA GLY A 14 -13.26 12.84 -0.75
C GLY A 14 -11.96 12.15 -0.35
N GLU A 15 -11.57 12.20 0.91
CA GLU A 15 -10.36 11.56 1.44
C GLU A 15 -10.42 10.03 1.21
N PHE A 16 -9.57 9.50 0.33
CA PHE A 16 -9.40 8.05 0.14
C PHE A 16 -8.26 7.58 1.03
N ARG A 17 -8.63 6.84 2.06
CA ARG A 17 -7.72 6.06 2.91
C ARG A 17 -7.88 4.61 2.51
N ASP A 18 -6.79 3.88 2.29
CA ASP A 18 -6.89 2.42 2.27
C ASP A 18 -7.31 1.88 3.64
N CYS A 19 -7.57 0.58 3.73
CA CYS A 19 -7.95 -0.10 4.98
C CYS A 19 -6.93 0.12 6.14
N TYR A 20 -5.74 0.64 5.83
CA TYR A 20 -4.63 0.90 6.75
C TYR A 20 -4.32 2.40 6.91
N GLY A 21 -5.13 3.30 6.34
CA GLY A 21 -5.04 4.73 6.58
C GLY A 21 -4.07 5.51 5.69
N ILE A 22 -3.54 4.93 4.61
CA ILE A 22 -2.59 5.59 3.72
C ILE A 22 -3.33 6.44 2.67
N LEU A 23 -2.94 7.71 2.58
CA LEU A 23 -3.47 8.67 1.60
C LEU A 23 -2.70 8.55 0.29
N TYR A 24 -3.40 8.13 -0.77
CA TYR A 24 -2.86 8.16 -2.12
C TYR A 24 -3.40 9.39 -2.83
N TYR A 25 -2.75 10.54 -2.66
CA TYR A 25 -3.07 11.70 -3.48
C TYR A 25 -1.82 12.32 -4.08
N ASN A 26 -1.75 12.27 -5.41
CA ASN A 26 -0.79 13.06 -6.18
C ASN A 26 -1.51 14.29 -6.75
N PHE A 27 -1.27 15.45 -6.13
CA PHE A 27 -1.82 16.71 -6.56
C PHE A 27 -0.96 17.36 -7.66
N LEU A 28 -1.61 18.12 -8.53
CA LEU A 28 -0.93 18.96 -9.52
C LEU A 28 -0.20 20.07 -8.77
N MET A 29 1.10 20.21 -9.03
CA MET A 29 1.92 21.26 -8.42
C MET A 29 1.93 22.51 -9.31
N LEU A 30 1.55 23.65 -8.76
CA LEU A 30 1.84 24.95 -9.36
C LEU A 30 3.31 25.29 -9.12
N LYS A 31 4.03 25.55 -10.22
CA LYS A 31 5.43 25.96 -10.16
C LYS A 31 5.54 27.48 -10.25
N GLY A 32 6.14 28.09 -9.25
CA GLY A 32 6.61 29.47 -9.28
C GLY A 32 8.13 29.50 -9.36
N GLU A 33 8.69 30.52 -10.01
CA GLU A 33 10.13 30.72 -10.10
C GLU A 33 10.49 32.05 -9.45
N ILE A 34 11.41 32.02 -8.48
CA ILE A 34 11.99 33.22 -7.87
C ILE A 34 13.47 33.26 -8.23
N LYS A 35 13.83 34.22 -9.09
CA LYS A 35 15.23 34.51 -9.40
C LYS A 35 15.81 35.41 -8.31
N THR A 36 16.91 34.98 -7.71
CA THR A 36 17.74 35.79 -6.81
C THR A 36 19.08 36.07 -7.46
N SER A 37 19.88 36.98 -6.91
CA SER A 37 21.22 37.27 -7.41
C SER A 37 22.19 36.09 -7.36
N LEU A 38 21.89 35.04 -6.58
CA LEU A 38 22.76 33.88 -6.37
C LEU A 38 22.22 32.59 -7.02
N GLN A 39 20.89 32.43 -7.11
CA GLN A 39 20.27 31.23 -7.65
C GLN A 39 18.80 31.44 -8.02
N VAL A 40 18.26 30.46 -8.75
CA VAL A 40 16.84 30.38 -9.08
C VAL A 40 16.17 29.37 -8.16
N LEU A 41 15.18 29.80 -7.38
CA LEU A 41 14.39 28.94 -6.52
C LEU A 41 13.07 28.57 -7.22
N ILE A 42 12.80 27.28 -7.36
CA ILE A 42 11.51 26.79 -7.89
C ILE A 42 10.63 26.45 -6.69
N LEU A 43 9.56 27.23 -6.50
CA LEU A 43 8.53 26.95 -5.51
C LEU A 43 7.48 26.02 -6.11
N GLN A 44 7.09 25.00 -5.37
CA GLN A 44 6.01 24.11 -5.74
C GLN A 44 4.90 24.23 -4.71
N LYS A 45 3.68 24.56 -5.15
CA LYS A 45 2.49 24.61 -4.31
C LYS A 45 1.49 23.56 -4.77
N GLU A 46 1.02 22.73 -3.85
CA GLU A 46 -0.06 21.76 -4.11
C GLU A 46 -1.36 22.48 -4.50
N THR A 47 -2.12 21.86 -5.39
CA THR A 47 -3.46 22.31 -5.78
C THR A 47 -4.48 21.24 -5.46
N ASP A 48 -5.76 21.59 -5.51
CA ASP A 48 -6.85 20.62 -5.27
C ASP A 48 -7.09 19.68 -6.47
N LYS A 49 -6.30 19.80 -7.55
CA LYS A 49 -6.47 18.99 -8.77
C LYS A 49 -5.58 17.75 -8.72
N VAL A 50 -6.19 16.58 -8.86
CA VAL A 50 -5.48 15.29 -8.88
C VAL A 50 -4.82 15.04 -10.24
N MET A 51 -3.57 14.56 -10.22
CA MET A 51 -2.86 14.08 -11.39
C MET A 51 -3.23 12.62 -11.70
N VAL A 52 -4.28 12.41 -12.49
CA VAL A 52 -4.85 11.09 -12.80
C VAL A 52 -3.80 10.09 -13.31
N GLN A 53 -2.89 10.50 -14.19
CA GLN A 53 -1.84 9.60 -14.71
C GLN A 53 -0.91 9.09 -13.61
N ARG A 54 -0.46 9.98 -12.71
CA ARG A 54 0.41 9.60 -11.59
C ARG A 54 -0.31 8.72 -10.59
N GLN A 55 -1.58 9.00 -10.34
CA GLN A 55 -2.39 8.18 -9.44
C GLN A 55 -2.52 6.74 -9.95
N ARG A 56 -2.81 6.57 -11.25
CA ARG A 56 -2.92 5.24 -11.87
C ARG A 56 -1.64 4.43 -11.78
N THR A 57 -0.47 5.07 -11.90
CA THR A 57 0.82 4.38 -11.83
C THR A 57 1.33 4.20 -10.40
N ALA A 58 0.97 5.09 -9.47
CA ALA A 58 1.45 5.04 -8.09
C ALA A 58 0.61 4.13 -7.20
N PHE A 59 -0.67 3.90 -7.53
CA PHE A 59 -1.56 3.10 -6.68
C PHE A 59 -1.07 1.65 -6.48
N PRO A 60 -0.76 0.86 -7.54
CA PRO A 60 -0.34 -0.53 -7.36
C PRO A 60 0.89 -0.73 -6.44
N PRO A 61 2.03 -0.03 -6.66
CA PRO A 61 3.20 -0.24 -5.80
C PRO A 61 2.93 0.21 -4.36
N ASN A 62 2.19 1.31 -4.18
CA ASN A 62 1.93 1.78 -2.83
C ASN A 62 1.00 0.84 -2.05
N PHE A 63 0.01 0.24 -2.72
CA PHE A 63 -0.87 -0.73 -2.10
C PHE A 63 -0.10 -1.98 -1.62
N VAL A 64 0.82 -2.50 -2.43
CA VAL A 64 1.67 -3.63 -2.02
C VAL A 64 2.56 -3.21 -0.83
N HIS A 65 3.19 -2.04 -0.89
CA HIS A 65 4.00 -1.54 0.23
C HIS A 65 3.21 -1.35 1.53
N SER A 66 1.91 -1.05 1.46
CA SER A 66 1.07 -0.93 2.66
C SER A 66 0.79 -2.29 3.29
N LEU A 67 0.66 -3.34 2.48
CA LEU A 67 0.57 -4.73 2.96
C LEU A 67 1.88 -5.19 3.60
N ASP A 68 3.02 -4.93 2.97
CA ASP A 68 4.34 -5.29 3.52
C ASP A 68 4.59 -4.57 4.87
N SER A 69 4.21 -3.29 4.95
CA SER A 69 4.28 -2.51 6.19
C SER A 69 3.37 -3.07 7.29
N SER A 70 2.18 -3.55 6.90
CA SER A 70 1.22 -4.17 7.83
C SER A 70 1.77 -5.50 8.35
N HIS A 71 2.30 -6.34 7.47
CA HIS A 71 2.97 -7.59 7.85
C HIS A 71 4.15 -7.34 8.80
N MET A 72 4.99 -6.33 8.51
CA MET A 72 6.08 -5.94 9.40
C MET A 72 5.57 -5.53 10.78
N MET A 73 4.53 -4.70 10.86
CA MET A 73 3.97 -4.27 12.14
C MET A 73 3.35 -5.43 12.91
N MET A 74 2.58 -6.30 12.25
CA MET A 74 1.99 -7.50 12.86
C MET A 74 3.08 -8.41 13.45
N THR A 75 4.17 -8.60 12.71
CA THR A 75 5.33 -9.36 13.16
C THR A 75 6.00 -8.70 14.35
N ALA A 76 6.26 -7.39 14.31
CA ALA A 76 6.87 -6.66 15.41
C ALA A 76 6.07 -6.78 16.71
N VAL A 77 4.74 -6.67 16.63
CA VAL A 77 3.83 -6.83 17.77
C VAL A 77 3.89 -8.27 18.31
N ALA A 78 3.88 -9.26 17.44
CA ALA A 78 3.95 -10.67 17.83
C ALA A 78 5.31 -11.04 18.46
N CYS A 79 6.42 -10.60 17.88
CA CYS A 79 7.76 -10.75 18.45
C CYS A 79 7.85 -10.13 19.84
N LYS A 80 7.31 -8.91 20.01
CA LYS A 80 7.26 -8.26 21.33
C LYS A 80 6.43 -9.07 22.33
N GLY A 81 5.30 -9.63 21.92
CA GLY A 81 4.47 -10.51 22.76
C GLY A 81 5.16 -11.81 23.16
N ALA A 82 6.04 -12.34 22.31
CA ALA A 82 6.87 -13.51 22.57
C ALA A 82 8.20 -13.18 23.32
N GLY A 83 8.47 -11.90 23.61
CA GLY A 83 9.66 -11.47 24.34
C GLY A 83 10.91 -11.30 23.47
N LEU A 84 10.79 -11.29 22.15
CA LEU A 84 11.89 -11.12 21.21
C LEU A 84 12.19 -9.64 20.98
N ASN A 85 13.48 -9.32 20.83
CA ASN A 85 13.89 -8.02 20.32
C ASN A 85 13.74 -8.00 18.80
N PHE A 86 13.09 -6.98 18.26
CA PHE A 86 12.79 -6.88 16.84
C PHE A 86 13.25 -5.53 16.29
N ALA A 87 13.90 -5.55 15.14
CA ALA A 87 14.16 -4.38 14.32
C ALA A 87 13.78 -4.68 12.87
N GLY A 88 13.10 -3.75 12.21
CA GLY A 88 12.66 -3.88 10.83
C GLY A 88 13.10 -2.69 9.99
N VAL A 89 13.61 -2.96 8.79
CA VAL A 89 13.87 -1.94 7.77
C VAL A 89 13.19 -2.40 6.48
N HIS A 90 12.01 -1.86 6.21
CA HIS A 90 11.15 -2.29 5.10
C HIS A 90 10.85 -3.80 5.15
N ASP A 91 11.41 -4.57 4.23
CA ASP A 91 11.28 -6.02 4.07
C ASP A 91 12.39 -6.83 4.77
N SER A 92 13.29 -6.14 5.49
CA SER A 92 14.39 -6.75 6.24
C SER A 92 14.08 -6.83 7.73
N TYR A 93 14.17 -8.03 8.31
CA TYR A 93 13.77 -8.35 9.68
C TYR A 93 14.95 -8.84 10.51
N TRP A 94 15.24 -8.16 11.62
CA TRP A 94 16.41 -8.43 12.46
C TRP A 94 16.01 -8.72 13.90
N THR A 95 16.71 -9.66 14.53
CA THR A 95 16.58 -10.03 15.95
C THR A 95 17.94 -10.50 16.48
N HIS A 96 18.01 -10.92 17.75
CA HIS A 96 19.20 -11.57 18.28
C HIS A 96 19.39 -12.96 17.68
N ALA A 97 20.64 -13.38 17.48
CA ALA A 97 20.96 -14.65 16.81
C ALA A 97 20.30 -15.89 17.45
N CYS A 98 20.05 -15.89 18.76
CA CYS A 98 19.36 -16.99 19.45
C CYS A 98 17.86 -17.08 19.15
N ASP A 99 17.26 -16.00 18.63
CA ASP A 99 15.81 -15.85 18.47
C ASP A 99 15.38 -15.95 16.99
N VAL A 100 16.33 -16.13 16.06
CA VAL A 100 16.10 -16.11 14.61
C VAL A 100 15.07 -17.17 14.18
N ASP A 101 15.18 -18.40 14.70
CA ASP A 101 14.26 -19.48 14.34
C ASP A 101 12.82 -19.16 14.76
N GLU A 102 12.66 -18.59 15.96
CA GLU A 102 11.36 -18.21 16.50
C GLU A 102 10.78 -16.99 15.76
N MET A 103 11.61 -15.99 15.44
CA MET A 103 11.21 -14.86 14.60
C MET A 103 10.74 -15.34 13.23
N ASN A 104 11.46 -16.28 12.60
CA ASN A 104 11.11 -16.84 11.30
C ASN A 104 9.78 -17.59 11.33
N ARG A 105 9.49 -18.31 12.43
CA ARG A 105 8.18 -18.92 12.66
C ARG A 105 7.08 -17.87 12.72
N ILE A 106 7.26 -16.84 13.54
CA ILE A 106 6.31 -15.72 13.70
C ILE A 106 6.08 -15.00 12.37
N LEU A 107 7.13 -14.73 11.60
CA LEU A 107 7.07 -14.08 10.29
C LEU A 107 6.13 -14.83 9.33
N ARG A 108 6.33 -16.15 9.20
CA ARG A 108 5.50 -17.01 8.34
C ARG A 108 4.05 -17.05 8.83
N GLU A 109 3.84 -17.17 10.14
CA GLU A 109 2.49 -17.17 10.73
C GLU A 109 1.74 -15.87 10.46
N LYS A 110 2.40 -14.72 10.66
CA LYS A 110 1.78 -13.42 10.43
C LYS A 110 1.56 -13.14 8.95
N PHE A 111 2.39 -13.71 8.06
CA PHE A 111 2.16 -13.64 6.63
C PHE A 111 0.89 -14.40 6.23
N VAL A 112 0.75 -15.65 6.67
CA VAL A 112 -0.43 -16.46 6.40
C VAL A 112 -1.68 -15.78 6.98
N GLU A 113 -1.63 -15.31 8.23
CA GLU A 113 -2.74 -14.59 8.86
C GLU A 113 -3.18 -13.36 8.06
N LEU A 114 -2.23 -12.56 7.56
CA LEU A 114 -2.56 -11.38 6.74
C LEU A 114 -3.23 -11.78 5.43
N TYR A 115 -2.67 -12.74 4.70
CA TYR A 115 -3.15 -13.11 3.36
C TYR A 115 -4.30 -14.12 3.34
N GLU A 116 -4.65 -14.73 4.48
CA GLU A 116 -5.92 -15.45 4.67
C GLU A 116 -7.12 -14.47 4.68
N THR A 117 -6.87 -13.19 4.94
CA THR A 117 -7.90 -12.14 4.85
C THR A 117 -8.27 -11.86 3.38
N PRO A 118 -9.54 -11.58 3.05
CA PRO A 118 -9.96 -11.26 1.69
C PRO A 118 -9.60 -9.81 1.31
N ILE A 119 -8.29 -9.55 1.11
CA ILE A 119 -7.72 -8.20 0.95
C ILE A 119 -8.31 -7.45 -0.26
N LEU A 120 -8.44 -8.10 -1.42
CA LEU A 120 -8.94 -7.45 -2.64
C LEU A 120 -10.45 -7.24 -2.59
N GLU A 121 -11.19 -8.13 -1.95
CA GLU A 121 -12.61 -8.00 -1.68
C GLU A 121 -12.87 -6.81 -0.76
N ASN A 122 -12.11 -6.68 0.33
CA ASN A 122 -12.20 -5.55 1.24
C ASN A 122 -11.87 -4.22 0.53
N LEU A 123 -10.87 -4.23 -0.35
CA LEU A 123 -10.52 -3.07 -1.17
C LEU A 123 -11.66 -2.68 -2.12
N LEU A 124 -12.25 -3.66 -2.83
CA LEU A 124 -13.38 -3.44 -3.72
C LEU A 124 -14.58 -2.89 -2.97
N GLU A 125 -14.95 -3.49 -1.84
CA GLU A 125 -16.03 -3.01 -0.98
C GLU A 125 -15.80 -1.57 -0.52
N SER A 126 -14.55 -1.23 -0.16
CA SER A 126 -14.19 0.14 0.20
C SER A 126 -14.38 1.10 -0.97
N PHE A 127 -13.99 0.72 -2.19
CA PHE A 127 -14.18 1.55 -3.38
C PHE A 127 -15.67 1.75 -3.71
N GLU A 128 -16.47 0.70 -3.63
CA GLU A 128 -17.91 0.77 -3.88
C GLU A 128 -18.62 1.68 -2.85
N LYS A 129 -18.23 1.61 -1.58
CA LYS A 129 -18.73 2.51 -0.52
C LYS A 129 -18.34 3.96 -0.75
N SER A 130 -17.08 4.21 -1.13
CA SER A 130 -16.58 5.58 -1.35
C SER A 130 -17.09 6.19 -2.66
N PHE A 131 -17.37 5.37 -3.68
CA PHE A 131 -17.76 5.83 -5.01
C PHE A 131 -19.00 5.06 -5.53
N PRO A 132 -20.18 5.23 -4.88
CA PRO A 132 -21.36 4.41 -5.17
C PRO A 132 -21.97 4.63 -6.56
N THR A 133 -21.57 5.69 -7.26
CA THR A 133 -22.02 6.00 -8.62
C THR A 133 -21.11 5.39 -9.70
N LEU A 134 -19.98 4.80 -9.31
CA LEU A 134 -19.05 4.14 -10.21
C LEU A 134 -19.26 2.64 -10.19
N SER A 135 -19.01 1.99 -11.33
CA SER A 135 -19.00 0.54 -11.46
C SER A 135 -17.56 0.06 -11.57
N PHE A 136 -17.23 -0.95 -10.78
CA PHE A 136 -15.91 -1.56 -10.72
C PHE A 136 -15.91 -2.93 -11.42
N PRO A 137 -14.78 -3.33 -12.04
CA PRO A 137 -14.66 -4.66 -12.63
C PRO A 137 -14.70 -5.75 -11.55
N PRO A 138 -15.09 -6.98 -11.90
CA PRO A 138 -14.99 -8.11 -10.97
C PRO A 138 -13.54 -8.38 -10.59
N LEU A 139 -13.35 -8.99 -9.42
CA LEU A 139 -12.03 -9.42 -8.95
C LEU A 139 -11.45 -10.52 -9.86
N PRO A 140 -10.12 -10.60 -9.97
CA PRO A 140 -9.48 -11.73 -10.64
C PRO A 140 -9.72 -13.03 -9.87
N ASP A 141 -9.77 -14.14 -10.61
CA ASP A 141 -9.87 -15.47 -10.00
C ASP A 141 -8.63 -15.78 -9.16
N ARG A 142 -8.83 -16.47 -8.04
CA ARG A 142 -7.73 -16.97 -7.21
C ARG A 142 -7.05 -18.16 -7.88
N GLY A 143 -5.74 -18.27 -7.70
CA GLY A 143 -4.98 -19.45 -8.11
C GLY A 143 -5.24 -20.66 -7.20
N ASP A 144 -4.48 -21.73 -7.45
CA ASP A 144 -4.51 -23.01 -6.73
C ASP A 144 -3.42 -23.12 -5.65
N PHE A 145 -2.72 -22.03 -5.35
CA PHE A 145 -1.66 -22.01 -4.33
C PHE A 145 -2.25 -22.14 -2.92
N GLU A 146 -1.79 -23.14 -2.19
CA GLU A 146 -2.15 -23.37 -0.79
C GLU A 146 -1.29 -22.48 0.12
N LEU A 147 -1.85 -21.36 0.57
CA LEU A 147 -1.14 -20.34 1.36
C LEU A 147 -0.42 -20.91 2.61
N ARG A 148 -0.94 -21.99 3.19
CA ARG A 148 -0.36 -22.64 4.37
C ARG A 148 0.98 -23.30 4.09
N GLU A 149 1.33 -23.58 2.84
CA GLU A 149 2.67 -24.07 2.45
C GLU A 149 3.77 -23.08 2.84
N VAL A 150 3.45 -21.79 2.99
CA VAL A 150 4.40 -20.77 3.45
C VAL A 150 4.97 -21.12 4.82
N LEU A 151 4.19 -21.74 5.73
CA LEU A 151 4.62 -22.09 7.09
C LEU A 151 5.84 -23.02 7.10
N GLU A 152 5.95 -23.88 6.09
CA GLU A 152 7.01 -24.87 5.94
C GLU A 152 8.12 -24.40 4.99
N SER A 153 8.07 -23.17 4.47
CA SER A 153 9.05 -22.64 3.52
C SER A 153 10.30 -22.13 4.23
N PRO A 154 11.45 -22.85 4.14
CA PRO A 154 12.66 -22.47 4.86
C PRO A 154 13.37 -21.24 4.27
N TYR A 155 13.09 -20.92 3.00
CA TYR A 155 13.69 -19.80 2.28
C TYR A 155 12.72 -18.63 2.07
N PHE A 156 11.61 -18.61 2.80
CA PHE A 156 10.65 -17.51 2.72
C PHE A 156 11.26 -16.19 3.20
N PHE A 157 12.00 -16.23 4.31
CA PHE A 157 12.91 -15.20 4.78
C PHE A 157 14.20 -15.89 5.26
N ASN A 158 15.36 -15.41 4.80
CA ASN A 158 16.68 -15.96 5.13
C ASN A 158 17.59 -14.87 5.68
#